data_AF-A0A3D4BW15-F1
#
_entry.id   AF-A0A3D4BW15-F1
#
_cell.length_a   1.000
_cell.length_b   1.000
_cell.length_c   1.000
_cell.angle_alpha   90.00
_cell.angle_beta   90.00
_cell.angle_gamma   90.00
#
_symmetry.space_group_name_H-M   'P 1'
#
loop_
_entity.id
_entity.type
_entity.pdbx_description
1 polymer ?
#
loop_
_entity_poly.entity_id
_entity_poly.type
_entity_poly.pdbx_seq_one_letter_code
_entity_poly.pdbx_strand_id
1 'polypeptide(L)'
;MNKSDKLTKLLEIESLEGYSEEEALNVFLELIELSNDLGTDLGANKAIDLSQKIESSSLFPTKRSVYHYYLSVAWADIRHKNQSYSEAWKWDHTQVEQEIINLRSAVKYFDPIKIEDSSSRLCQIHTNLANSFDFCGRFVAALENWNKAIEIDSNFPMALGAKGNSMIYTGFNSLYDAGHKSIYVGLGYKYLKRAIEFPMYQNALEYYRKAVKTLESESPWVLDYSPDLNVVSETSSTEEKLYREWCLNNTLFLNPLNDLGPYPIATHDPFALPTMVVNREKAGSYHSFFNQIKQEYISARVFLFKGFKEHSQHYADKHVLKFEMLDSSVHSMRVEHLKTGFRIAYSLFDKV
;
A
#
# COMPACT_ATOMS: atom_id res chain seq x y z
N MET A 1 -34.33 -22.18 -6.98
CA MET A 1 -33.07 -22.87 -7.35
C MET A 1 -32.14 -22.76 -6.17
N ASN A 2 -31.55 -23.86 -5.69
CA ASN A 2 -30.63 -23.77 -4.56
C ASN A 2 -29.28 -23.14 -5.03
N LYS A 3 -28.42 -22.68 -4.11
CA LYS A 3 -27.15 -22.02 -4.46
C LYS A 3 -26.23 -22.90 -5.30
N SER A 4 -26.21 -24.21 -5.05
CA SER A 4 -25.40 -25.19 -5.78
C SER A 4 -25.85 -25.32 -7.23
N ASP A 5 -27.15 -25.50 -7.46
CA ASP A 5 -27.73 -25.58 -8.82
C ASP A 5 -27.45 -24.31 -9.62
N LYS A 6 -27.49 -23.15 -8.96
CA LYS A 6 -27.18 -21.86 -9.58
C LYS A 6 -25.71 -21.80 -10.02
N LEU A 7 -24.79 -22.20 -9.13
CA LEU A 7 -23.37 -22.25 -9.44
C LEU A 7 -23.10 -23.21 -10.60
N THR A 8 -23.66 -24.42 -10.58
CA THR A 8 -23.49 -25.41 -11.67
C THR A 8 -23.86 -24.82 -13.03
N LYS A 9 -24.98 -24.09 -13.14
CA LYS A 9 -25.38 -23.43 -14.39
C LYS A 9 -24.41 -22.34 -14.83
N LEU A 10 -23.87 -21.56 -13.90
CA LEU A 10 -22.88 -20.54 -14.24
C LEU A 10 -21.55 -21.16 -14.68
N LEU A 11 -21.18 -22.31 -14.14
CA LEU A 11 -19.98 -23.05 -14.54
C LEU A 11 -20.04 -23.55 -16.00
N GLU A 12 -21.25 -23.79 -16.53
CA GLU A 12 -21.51 -24.19 -17.92
C GLU A 12 -21.29 -23.06 -18.94
N ILE A 13 -21.19 -21.79 -18.53
CA ILE A 13 -20.97 -20.66 -19.44
C ILE A 13 -19.58 -20.75 -20.07
N GLU A 14 -19.47 -20.98 -21.38
CA GLU A 14 -18.16 -21.08 -22.06
C GLU A 14 -17.60 -19.74 -22.54
N SER A 15 -18.48 -18.78 -22.85
CA SER A 15 -18.16 -17.46 -23.41
C SER A 15 -19.17 -16.42 -22.92
N LEU A 16 -18.75 -15.15 -22.88
CA LEU A 16 -19.60 -13.98 -22.61
C LEU A 16 -19.89 -13.18 -23.88
N GLU A 17 -19.68 -13.77 -25.07
CA GLU A 17 -20.03 -13.14 -26.34
C GLU A 17 -21.53 -12.85 -26.40
N GLY A 18 -21.89 -11.62 -26.78
CA GLY A 18 -23.28 -11.16 -26.84
C GLY A 18 -23.87 -10.69 -25.50
N TYR A 19 -23.15 -10.83 -24.38
CA TYR A 19 -23.56 -10.27 -23.11
C TYR A 19 -23.34 -8.74 -23.11
N SER A 20 -24.26 -8.01 -22.48
CA SER A 20 -24.00 -6.62 -22.11
C SER A 20 -22.97 -6.50 -20.97
N GLU A 21 -22.42 -5.30 -20.75
CA GLU A 21 -21.53 -5.01 -19.62
C GLU A 21 -22.11 -5.48 -18.29
N GLU A 22 -23.41 -5.24 -18.08
CA GLU A 22 -24.10 -5.55 -16.82
C GLU A 22 -24.30 -7.05 -16.63
N GLU A 23 -24.75 -7.74 -17.67
CA GLU A 23 -24.97 -9.18 -17.61
C GLU A 23 -23.64 -9.92 -17.38
N ALA A 24 -22.59 -9.51 -18.08
CA ALA A 24 -21.26 -10.08 -17.91
C ALA A 24 -20.75 -9.83 -16.47
N LEU A 25 -20.83 -8.60 -15.96
CA LEU A 25 -20.42 -8.31 -14.58
C LEU A 25 -21.23 -9.07 -13.53
N ASN A 26 -22.53 -9.25 -13.75
CA ASN A 26 -23.37 -10.06 -12.87
C ASN A 26 -22.94 -11.52 -12.87
N VAL A 27 -22.53 -12.08 -14.01
CA VAL A 27 -21.95 -13.45 -14.04
C VAL A 27 -20.70 -13.52 -13.17
N PHE A 28 -19.77 -12.56 -13.27
CA PHE A 28 -18.58 -12.51 -12.42
C PHE A 28 -18.94 -12.42 -10.93
N LEU A 29 -19.84 -11.51 -10.58
CA LEU A 29 -20.28 -11.31 -9.19
C LEU A 29 -20.90 -12.58 -8.62
N GLU A 30 -21.88 -13.17 -9.32
CA GLU A 30 -22.57 -14.36 -8.85
C GLU A 30 -21.66 -15.58 -8.73
N LEU A 31 -20.72 -15.75 -9.68
CA LEU A 31 -19.71 -16.81 -9.59
C LEU A 31 -18.89 -16.67 -8.30
N ILE A 32 -18.40 -15.47 -7.99
CA ILE A 32 -17.56 -15.20 -6.83
C ILE A 32 -18.37 -15.38 -5.53
N GLU A 33 -19.54 -14.75 -5.42
CA GLU A 33 -20.38 -14.80 -4.22
C GLU A 33 -20.83 -16.23 -3.90
N LEU A 34 -21.29 -16.99 -4.90
CA LEU A 34 -21.70 -18.38 -4.71
C LEU A 34 -20.52 -19.27 -4.33
N SER A 35 -19.33 -19.02 -4.90
CA SER A 35 -18.11 -19.76 -4.54
C SER A 35 -17.78 -19.54 -3.06
N ASN A 36 -17.84 -18.29 -2.59
CA ASN A 36 -17.58 -17.94 -1.20
C ASN A 36 -18.63 -18.56 -0.25
N ASP A 37 -19.91 -18.38 -0.57
CA ASP A 37 -21.05 -18.90 0.21
C ASP A 37 -21.02 -20.43 0.37
N LEU A 38 -20.56 -21.15 -0.65
CA LEU A 38 -20.47 -22.61 -0.66
C LEU A 38 -19.11 -23.14 -0.18
N GLY A 39 -18.16 -22.25 0.14
CA GLY A 39 -16.81 -22.65 0.58
C GLY A 39 -15.98 -23.36 -0.49
N THR A 40 -16.22 -23.08 -1.76
CA THR A 40 -15.53 -23.67 -2.92
C THR A 40 -14.74 -22.60 -3.69
N ASP A 41 -13.76 -23.00 -4.50
CA ASP A 41 -12.99 -22.13 -5.41
C ASP A 41 -13.47 -22.20 -6.87
N LEU A 42 -14.45 -23.05 -7.19
CA LEU A 42 -14.89 -23.32 -8.56
C LEU A 42 -15.40 -22.07 -9.27
N GLY A 43 -16.20 -21.24 -8.58
CA GLY A 43 -16.73 -20.01 -9.17
C GLY A 43 -15.65 -18.97 -9.43
N ALA A 44 -14.72 -18.81 -8.48
CA ALA A 44 -13.58 -17.90 -8.64
C ALA A 44 -12.66 -18.34 -9.79
N ASN A 45 -12.33 -19.63 -9.89
CA ASN A 45 -11.56 -20.19 -11.01
C ASN A 45 -12.29 -19.98 -12.34
N LYS A 46 -13.62 -20.17 -12.38
CA LYS A 46 -14.41 -19.94 -13.58
C LYS A 46 -14.41 -18.48 -14.01
N ALA A 47 -14.54 -17.54 -13.07
CA ALA A 47 -14.46 -16.12 -13.36
C ALA A 47 -13.11 -15.75 -13.99
N ILE A 48 -12.01 -16.31 -13.47
CA ILE A 48 -10.67 -16.12 -14.04
C ILE A 48 -10.53 -16.75 -15.43
N ASP A 49 -11.04 -17.97 -15.65
CA ASP A 49 -11.05 -18.61 -16.98
C ASP A 49 -11.80 -17.75 -18.01
N LEU A 50 -13.00 -17.24 -17.65
CA LEU A 50 -13.75 -16.34 -18.52
C LEU A 50 -12.99 -15.03 -18.78
N SER A 51 -12.28 -14.51 -17.78
CA SER A 51 -11.49 -13.27 -17.91
C SER A 51 -10.39 -13.36 -18.98
N GLN A 52 -9.85 -14.55 -19.22
CA GLN A 52 -8.79 -14.79 -20.21
C GLN A 52 -9.32 -14.87 -21.65
N LYS A 53 -10.63 -15.06 -21.81
CA LYS A 53 -11.32 -15.23 -23.10
C LYS A 53 -11.95 -13.93 -23.61
N ILE A 54 -11.84 -12.84 -22.86
CA ILE A 54 -12.47 -11.56 -23.19
C ILE A 54 -11.43 -10.46 -23.39
N GLU A 55 -11.70 -9.56 -24.33
CA GLU A 55 -10.97 -8.29 -24.41
C GLU A 55 -11.68 -7.26 -23.52
N SER A 56 -11.18 -7.08 -22.29
CA SER A 56 -11.84 -6.22 -21.29
C SER A 56 -12.01 -4.77 -21.72
N SER A 57 -11.17 -4.30 -22.65
CA SER A 57 -11.26 -2.95 -23.20
C SER A 57 -12.54 -2.75 -24.03
N SER A 58 -12.92 -3.81 -24.76
CA SER A 58 -14.07 -3.89 -25.65
C SER A 58 -15.33 -4.28 -24.90
N LEU A 59 -15.24 -5.27 -24.00
CA LEU A 59 -16.42 -5.76 -23.26
C LEU A 59 -16.84 -4.81 -22.14
N PHE A 60 -15.91 -4.11 -21.48
CA PHE A 60 -16.21 -3.20 -20.37
C PHE A 60 -15.68 -1.77 -20.62
N PRO A 61 -16.20 -1.03 -21.61
CA PRO A 61 -15.77 0.34 -21.88
C PRO A 61 -16.17 1.32 -20.76
N THR A 62 -17.27 1.08 -20.04
CA THR A 62 -17.75 1.98 -18.98
C THR A 62 -17.53 1.46 -17.57
N LYS A 63 -17.50 0.13 -17.38
CA LYS A 63 -17.39 -0.53 -16.07
C LYS A 63 -16.09 -1.32 -15.85
N ARG A 64 -15.02 -0.97 -16.57
CA ARG A 64 -13.71 -1.64 -16.48
C ARG A 64 -13.14 -1.69 -15.06
N SER A 65 -13.38 -0.64 -14.27
CA SER A 65 -12.97 -0.61 -12.86
C SER A 65 -13.65 -1.71 -12.04
N VAL A 66 -14.96 -1.93 -12.25
CA VAL A 66 -15.74 -2.91 -11.50
C VAL A 66 -15.31 -4.33 -11.89
N TYR A 67 -15.09 -4.56 -13.18
CA TYR A 67 -14.53 -5.81 -13.69
C TYR A 67 -13.20 -6.17 -13.00
N HIS A 68 -12.23 -5.25 -12.99
CA HIS A 68 -10.95 -5.50 -12.34
C HIS A 68 -11.08 -5.66 -10.83
N TYR A 69 -12.00 -4.93 -10.19
CA TYR A 69 -12.29 -5.16 -8.78
C TYR A 69 -12.79 -6.59 -8.53
N TYR A 70 -13.77 -7.08 -9.29
CA TYR A 70 -14.27 -8.46 -9.15
C TYR A 70 -13.17 -9.49 -9.42
N LEU A 71 -12.34 -9.28 -10.44
CA LEU A 71 -11.24 -10.20 -10.71
C LEU A 71 -10.23 -10.23 -9.55
N SER A 72 -9.97 -9.10 -8.90
CA SER A 72 -9.13 -9.08 -7.69
C SER A 72 -9.74 -9.86 -6.53
N VAL A 73 -11.06 -9.81 -6.36
CA VAL A 73 -11.77 -10.59 -5.34
C VAL A 73 -11.68 -12.08 -5.64
N ALA A 74 -11.85 -12.49 -6.91
CA ALA A 74 -11.68 -13.88 -7.32
C ALA A 74 -10.28 -14.43 -7.00
N TRP A 75 -9.22 -13.65 -7.29
CA TRP A 75 -7.85 -14.04 -6.95
C TRP A 75 -7.60 -14.14 -5.45
N ALA A 76 -8.16 -13.21 -4.65
CA ALA A 76 -8.10 -13.25 -3.20
C ALA A 76 -8.80 -14.50 -2.62
N ASP A 77 -9.97 -14.84 -3.17
CA ASP A 77 -10.74 -16.01 -2.78
C ASP A 77 -9.95 -17.32 -3.01
N ILE A 78 -9.24 -17.42 -4.13
CA ILE A 78 -8.36 -18.57 -4.43
C ILE A 78 -7.18 -18.59 -3.46
N ARG A 79 -6.53 -17.44 -3.23
CA ARG A 79 -5.39 -17.34 -2.32
C ARG A 79 -5.73 -17.82 -0.92
N HIS A 80 -6.87 -17.38 -0.37
CA HIS A 80 -7.28 -17.75 0.99
C HIS A 80 -7.60 -19.24 1.12
N LYS A 81 -8.10 -19.89 0.06
CA LYS A 81 -8.44 -21.33 0.06
C LYS A 81 -7.22 -22.22 -0.18
N ASN A 82 -6.25 -21.75 -0.96
CA ASN A 82 -5.06 -22.51 -1.33
C ASN A 82 -3.86 -22.22 -0.42
N GLN A 83 -4.03 -21.50 0.69
CA GLN A 83 -2.92 -21.13 1.56
C GLN A 83 -2.51 -22.29 2.47
N SER A 84 -1.57 -23.13 2.02
CA SER A 84 -0.81 -23.98 2.93
C SER A 84 0.28 -23.15 3.65
N TYR A 85 0.65 -23.56 4.88
CA TYR A 85 1.72 -22.87 5.63
C TYR A 85 3.05 -22.82 4.86
N SER A 86 3.36 -23.85 4.07
CA SER A 86 4.55 -23.88 3.22
C SER A 86 4.48 -22.93 2.02
N GLU A 87 3.29 -22.63 1.53
CA GLU A 87 3.11 -21.71 0.40
C GLU A 87 3.14 -20.25 0.83
N ALA A 88 2.66 -19.93 2.04
CA ALA A 88 2.66 -18.57 2.57
C ALA A 88 4.03 -17.87 2.54
N TRP A 89 5.13 -18.64 2.64
CA TRP A 89 6.51 -18.12 2.63
C TRP A 89 7.19 -18.08 1.25
N LYS A 90 6.50 -18.49 0.18
CA LYS A 90 7.05 -18.31 -1.17
C LYS A 90 7.18 -16.81 -1.46
N TRP A 91 8.25 -16.42 -2.14
CA TRP A 91 8.41 -15.04 -2.60
C TRP A 91 7.51 -14.75 -3.82
N ASP A 92 7.39 -15.74 -4.70
CA ASP A 92 6.46 -15.79 -5.83
C ASP A 92 5.08 -16.17 -5.31
N HIS A 93 4.12 -15.24 -5.45
CA HIS A 93 2.70 -15.48 -5.26
C HIS A 93 1.93 -14.91 -6.45
N THR A 94 1.72 -15.74 -7.47
CA THR A 94 0.92 -15.34 -8.65
C THR A 94 -0.43 -14.73 -8.24
N GLN A 95 -1.12 -15.29 -7.24
CA GLN A 95 -2.42 -14.78 -6.81
C GLN A 95 -2.32 -13.36 -6.23
N VAL A 96 -1.31 -13.09 -5.39
CA VAL A 96 -1.14 -11.75 -4.81
C VAL A 96 -0.71 -10.74 -5.87
N GLU A 97 0.15 -11.15 -6.80
CA GLU A 97 0.51 -10.31 -7.95
C GLU A 97 -0.73 -9.93 -8.76
N GLN A 98 -1.59 -10.91 -9.06
CA GLN A 98 -2.83 -10.67 -9.80
C GLN A 98 -3.84 -9.82 -9.01
N GLU A 99 -3.95 -9.99 -7.69
CA GLU A 99 -4.71 -9.07 -6.84
C GLU A 99 -4.22 -7.63 -7.01
N ILE A 100 -2.92 -7.39 -6.84
CA ILE A 100 -2.33 -6.04 -6.92
C ILE A 100 -2.51 -5.43 -8.32
N ILE A 101 -2.27 -6.20 -9.39
CA ILE A 101 -2.45 -5.74 -10.77
C ILE A 101 -3.89 -5.33 -11.02
N ASN A 102 -4.84 -6.16 -10.61
CA ASN A 102 -6.25 -5.90 -10.82
C ASN A 102 -6.75 -4.74 -9.96
N LEU A 103 -6.35 -4.64 -8.69
CA LEU A 103 -6.71 -3.52 -7.83
C LEU A 103 -6.14 -2.19 -8.33
N ARG A 104 -4.88 -2.17 -8.80
CA ARG A 104 -4.30 -0.99 -9.46
C ARG A 104 -5.04 -0.61 -10.75
N SER A 105 -5.44 -1.61 -11.52
CA SER A 105 -6.24 -1.40 -12.74
C SER A 105 -7.63 -0.86 -12.40
N ALA A 106 -8.25 -1.35 -11.32
CA ALA A 106 -9.50 -0.84 -10.81
C ALA A 106 -9.37 0.65 -10.44
N VAL A 107 -8.35 1.04 -9.68
CA VAL A 107 -8.07 2.47 -9.40
C VAL A 107 -7.85 3.27 -10.68
N LYS A 108 -7.04 2.76 -11.62
CA LYS A 108 -6.70 3.46 -12.87
C LYS A 108 -7.94 3.78 -13.73
N TYR A 109 -8.89 2.86 -13.80
CA TYR A 109 -10.09 3.01 -14.62
C TYR A 109 -11.31 3.48 -13.82
N PHE A 110 -11.12 3.87 -12.56
CA PHE A 110 -12.20 4.31 -11.70
C PHE A 110 -12.81 5.61 -12.22
N ASP A 111 -14.13 5.63 -12.41
CA ASP A 111 -14.89 6.81 -12.82
C ASP A 111 -16.07 6.99 -11.85
N PRO A 112 -16.02 8.00 -10.95
CA PRO A 112 -17.02 8.16 -9.92
C PRO A 112 -18.42 8.49 -10.46
N ILE A 113 -18.53 8.97 -11.72
CA ILE A 113 -19.81 9.28 -12.36
C ILE A 113 -20.51 8.00 -12.84
N LYS A 114 -19.74 6.95 -13.15
CA LYS A 114 -20.25 5.71 -13.77
C LYS A 114 -20.44 4.56 -12.79
N ILE A 115 -20.01 4.73 -11.55
CA ILE A 115 -20.01 3.67 -10.53
C ILE A 115 -21.01 4.07 -9.44
N GLU A 116 -22.02 3.23 -9.26
CA GLU A 116 -22.94 3.36 -8.13
C GLU A 116 -22.21 3.09 -6.81
N ASP A 117 -22.53 3.88 -5.79
CA ASP A 117 -21.83 3.88 -4.50
C ASP A 117 -20.29 3.99 -4.66
N SER A 118 -19.88 4.91 -5.54
CA SER A 118 -18.47 5.08 -5.95
C SER A 118 -17.54 5.28 -4.76
N SER A 119 -17.93 6.07 -3.75
CA SER A 119 -17.11 6.26 -2.54
C SER A 119 -16.85 4.95 -1.81
N SER A 120 -17.89 4.15 -1.52
CA SER A 120 -17.75 2.85 -0.86
C SER A 120 -16.91 1.88 -1.68
N ARG A 121 -17.13 1.82 -3.00
CA ARG A 121 -16.36 0.95 -3.89
C ARG A 121 -14.88 1.34 -3.90
N LEU A 122 -14.57 2.64 -3.94
CA LEU A 122 -13.20 3.12 -3.94
C LEU A 122 -12.51 2.85 -2.59
N CYS A 123 -13.21 3.00 -1.47
CA CYS A 123 -12.74 2.57 -0.15
C CYS A 123 -12.37 1.08 -0.14
N GLN A 124 -13.23 0.21 -0.71
CA GLN A 124 -12.98 -1.23 -0.79
C GLN A 124 -11.76 -1.54 -1.66
N ILE A 125 -11.63 -0.90 -2.83
CA ILE A 125 -10.47 -1.08 -3.72
C ILE A 125 -9.17 -0.71 -3.00
N HIS A 126 -9.12 0.46 -2.35
CA HIS A 126 -7.93 0.89 -1.61
C HIS A 126 -7.64 -0.01 -0.40
N THR A 127 -8.67 -0.42 0.34
CA THR A 127 -8.50 -1.33 1.48
C THR A 127 -7.95 -2.68 1.06
N ASN A 128 -8.48 -3.25 -0.03
CA ASN A 128 -7.99 -4.53 -0.54
C ASN A 128 -6.56 -4.39 -1.08
N LEU A 129 -6.24 -3.28 -1.76
CA LEU A 129 -4.89 -3.03 -2.26
C LEU A 129 -3.88 -2.91 -1.12
N ALA A 130 -4.27 -2.23 -0.04
CA ALA A 130 -3.48 -2.15 1.17
C ALA A 130 -3.28 -3.54 1.80
N ASN A 131 -4.33 -4.35 1.92
CA ASN A 131 -4.24 -5.71 2.46
C ASN A 131 -3.30 -6.59 1.64
N SER A 132 -3.31 -6.50 0.31
CA SER A 132 -2.38 -7.25 -0.54
C SER A 132 -0.93 -6.74 -0.38
N PHE A 133 -0.71 -5.43 -0.21
CA PHE A 133 0.63 -4.90 0.11
C PHE A 133 1.13 -5.34 1.48
N ASP A 134 0.28 -5.27 2.50
CA ASP A 134 0.61 -5.69 3.87
C ASP A 134 0.98 -7.17 3.91
N PHE A 135 0.23 -8.00 3.18
CA PHE A 135 0.52 -9.43 3.04
C PHE A 135 1.92 -9.70 2.47
N CYS A 136 2.39 -8.90 1.52
CA CYS A 136 3.75 -8.99 0.97
C CYS A 136 4.82 -8.27 1.82
N GLY A 137 4.49 -7.82 3.03
CA GLY A 137 5.41 -7.08 3.90
C GLY A 137 5.65 -5.63 3.48
N ARG A 138 4.88 -5.10 2.51
CA ARG A 138 4.96 -3.70 2.06
C ARG A 138 4.08 -2.77 2.89
N PHE A 139 4.22 -2.83 4.22
CA PHE A 139 3.35 -2.12 5.16
C PHE A 139 3.32 -0.60 4.97
N VAL A 140 4.41 0.05 4.52
CA VAL A 140 4.40 1.49 4.21
C VAL A 140 3.41 1.82 3.09
N ALA A 141 3.40 1.02 2.01
CA ALA A 141 2.46 1.18 0.91
C ALA A 141 1.03 0.77 1.31
N ALA A 142 0.89 -0.14 2.28
CA ALA A 142 -0.40 -0.50 2.85
C ALA A 142 -1.00 0.67 3.66
N LEU A 143 -0.22 1.29 4.55
CA LEU A 143 -0.62 2.48 5.31
C LEU A 143 -1.09 3.61 4.39
N GLU A 144 -0.37 3.88 3.30
CA GLU A 144 -0.75 4.87 2.30
C GLU A 144 -2.13 4.57 1.68
N ASN A 145 -2.41 3.31 1.34
CA ASN A 145 -3.68 2.94 0.71
C ASN A 145 -4.84 2.90 1.70
N TRP A 146 -4.64 2.44 2.94
CA TRP A 146 -5.67 2.58 3.98
C TRP A 146 -5.95 4.05 4.29
N ASN A 147 -4.94 4.93 4.26
CA ASN A 147 -5.16 6.38 4.41
C ASN A 147 -6.07 6.93 3.30
N LYS A 148 -5.84 6.54 2.04
CA LYS A 148 -6.72 6.94 0.92
C LYS A 148 -8.17 6.51 1.15
N ALA A 149 -8.40 5.29 1.65
CA ALA A 149 -9.76 4.85 2.00
C ALA A 149 -10.36 5.68 3.15
N ILE A 150 -9.59 5.98 4.20
CA ILE A 150 -10.02 6.77 5.36
C ILE A 150 -10.24 8.25 4.99
N GLU A 151 -9.51 8.79 4.01
CA GLU A 151 -9.74 10.14 3.46
C GLU A 151 -11.08 10.23 2.73
N ILE A 152 -11.49 9.17 2.03
CA ILE A 152 -12.79 9.09 1.35
C ILE A 152 -13.93 8.92 2.35
N ASP A 153 -13.79 7.95 3.27
CA ASP A 153 -14.72 7.72 4.37
C ASP A 153 -13.96 7.46 5.66
N SER A 154 -13.92 8.48 6.52
CA SER A 154 -13.18 8.42 7.78
C SER A 154 -13.70 7.36 8.76
N ASN A 155 -14.90 6.84 8.53
CA ASN A 155 -15.54 5.82 9.35
C ASN A 155 -15.52 4.44 8.68
N PHE A 156 -14.83 4.25 7.55
CA PHE A 156 -14.80 2.98 6.83
C PHE A 156 -14.12 1.88 7.68
N PRO A 157 -14.90 0.95 8.27
CA PRO A 157 -14.42 0.12 9.37
C PRO A 157 -13.31 -0.86 8.95
N MET A 158 -13.40 -1.38 7.72
CA MET A 158 -12.43 -2.35 7.21
C MET A 158 -11.04 -1.73 7.05
N ALA A 159 -10.94 -0.48 6.58
CA ALA A 159 -9.65 0.22 6.49
C ALA A 159 -9.10 0.55 7.87
N LEU A 160 -9.95 1.07 8.77
CA LEU A 160 -9.55 1.41 10.14
C LEU A 160 -9.02 0.17 10.88
N GLY A 161 -9.75 -0.95 10.81
CA GLY A 161 -9.40 -2.19 11.50
C GLY A 161 -8.14 -2.84 10.93
N ALA A 162 -8.03 -2.94 9.60
CA ALA A 162 -6.85 -3.49 8.95
C ALA A 162 -5.59 -2.64 9.21
N LYS A 163 -5.70 -1.31 9.07
CA LYS A 163 -4.63 -0.37 9.39
C LYS A 163 -4.19 -0.50 10.85
N GLY A 164 -5.13 -0.47 11.78
CA GLY A 164 -4.84 -0.58 13.21
C GLY A 164 -4.10 -1.88 13.53
N ASN A 165 -4.56 -3.00 12.98
CA ASN A 165 -3.96 -4.31 13.18
C ASN A 165 -2.54 -4.40 12.58
N SER A 166 -2.32 -3.90 11.37
CA SER A 166 -1.00 -3.85 10.74
C SER A 166 -0.03 -2.94 11.50
N MET A 167 -0.49 -1.78 12.01
CA MET A 167 0.33 -0.91 12.86
C MET A 167 0.76 -1.63 14.15
N ILE A 168 -0.16 -2.33 14.81
CA ILE A 168 0.12 -3.12 16.01
C ILE A 168 1.15 -4.21 15.70
N TYR A 169 0.93 -4.97 14.61
CA TYR A 169 1.85 -6.03 14.18
C TYR A 169 3.25 -5.47 13.88
N THR A 170 3.34 -4.40 13.10
CA THR A 170 4.59 -3.72 12.74
C THR A 170 5.33 -3.24 14.00
N GLY A 171 4.60 -2.59 14.92
CA GLY A 171 5.17 -2.12 16.18
C GLY A 171 5.76 -3.26 17.02
N PHE A 172 5.06 -4.39 17.16
CA PHE A 172 5.53 -5.51 17.96
C PHE A 172 6.64 -6.33 17.31
N ASN A 173 6.58 -6.52 15.98
CA ASN A 173 7.37 -7.54 15.29
C ASN A 173 8.43 -6.99 14.34
N SER A 174 8.36 -5.71 13.94
CA SER A 174 9.22 -5.14 12.90
C SER A 174 10.10 -3.99 13.39
N LEU A 175 9.67 -3.27 14.44
CA LEU A 175 10.41 -2.13 14.98
C LEU A 175 11.32 -2.53 16.14
N TYR A 176 12.58 -2.11 16.09
CA TYR A 176 13.56 -2.35 17.16
C TYR A 176 13.55 -1.25 18.25
N ASP A 177 13.10 -0.04 17.91
CA ASP A 177 13.05 1.07 18.87
C ASP A 177 11.78 0.98 19.73
N ALA A 178 11.97 0.99 21.06
CA ALA A 178 10.88 0.82 22.01
C ALA A 178 9.90 2.01 22.01
N GLY A 179 10.37 3.23 21.77
CA GLY A 179 9.53 4.42 21.66
C GLY A 179 8.65 4.37 20.42
N HIS A 180 9.24 4.07 19.27
CA HIS A 180 8.52 3.92 18.00
C HIS A 180 7.50 2.78 18.07
N LYS A 181 7.88 1.64 18.66
CA LYS A 181 6.97 0.53 18.92
C LYS A 181 5.74 0.97 19.70
N SER A 182 5.93 1.68 20.82
CA SER A 182 4.82 2.17 21.64
C SER A 182 3.91 3.13 20.87
N ILE A 183 4.48 4.00 20.03
CA ILE A 183 3.71 4.91 19.16
C ILE A 183 2.84 4.14 18.17
N TYR A 184 3.43 3.18 17.44
CA TYR A 184 2.71 2.35 16.48
C TYR A 184 1.58 1.56 17.13
N VAL A 185 1.87 0.87 18.23
CA VAL A 185 0.87 0.04 18.93
C VAL A 185 -0.23 0.90 19.53
N GLY A 186 0.10 2.01 20.19
CA GLY A 186 -0.89 2.89 20.81
C GLY A 186 -1.79 3.61 19.79
N LEU A 187 -1.25 4.05 18.66
CA LEU A 187 -2.07 4.63 17.59
C LEU A 187 -2.88 3.54 16.85
N GLY A 188 -2.29 2.37 16.61
CA GLY A 188 -2.98 1.24 15.99
C GLY A 188 -4.18 0.78 16.82
N TYR A 189 -4.05 0.75 18.16
CA TYR A 189 -5.15 0.52 19.08
C TYR A 189 -6.31 1.50 18.89
N LYS A 190 -6.03 2.81 18.74
CA LYS A 190 -7.07 3.83 18.51
C LYS A 190 -7.84 3.58 17.21
N TYR A 191 -7.14 3.24 16.12
CA TYR A 191 -7.78 2.86 14.85
C TYR A 191 -8.65 1.61 15.00
N LEU A 192 -8.14 0.59 15.70
CA LEU A 192 -8.85 -0.67 15.92
C LEU A 192 -10.11 -0.49 16.79
N LYS A 193 -10.03 0.34 17.84
CA LYS A 193 -11.18 0.73 18.67
C LYS A 193 -12.23 1.47 17.88
N ARG A 194 -11.81 2.44 17.07
CA ARG A 194 -12.73 3.18 16.19
C ARG A 194 -13.41 2.24 15.18
N ALA A 195 -12.68 1.28 14.62
CA ALA A 195 -13.24 0.34 13.64
C ALA A 195 -14.45 -0.42 14.19
N ILE A 196 -14.39 -0.93 15.43
CA ILE A 196 -15.46 -1.74 16.04
C ILE A 196 -16.71 -0.94 16.46
N GLU A 197 -16.68 0.38 16.31
CA GLU A 197 -17.84 1.28 16.55
C GLU A 197 -18.78 1.33 15.34
N PHE A 198 -18.31 0.94 14.15
CA PHE A 198 -19.08 1.01 12.91
C PHE A 198 -19.53 -0.38 12.42
N PRO A 199 -20.70 -0.46 11.71
CA PRO A 199 -21.19 -1.71 11.17
C PRO A 199 -20.23 -2.30 10.11
N MET A 200 -19.96 -3.59 10.20
CA MET A 200 -19.18 -4.36 9.22
C MET A 200 -19.60 -5.83 9.24
N TYR A 201 -19.00 -6.67 8.40
CA TYR A 201 -19.24 -8.12 8.43
C TYR A 201 -18.94 -8.71 9.81
N GLN A 202 -19.84 -9.59 10.28
CA GLN A 202 -19.82 -10.10 11.65
C GLN A 202 -18.51 -10.79 12.03
N ASN A 203 -17.94 -11.58 11.11
CA ASN A 203 -16.64 -12.24 11.28
C ASN A 203 -15.49 -11.23 11.49
N ALA A 204 -15.46 -10.15 10.70
CA ALA A 204 -14.46 -9.09 10.83
C ALA A 204 -14.63 -8.34 12.15
N LEU A 205 -15.87 -8.02 12.53
CA LEU A 205 -16.17 -7.36 13.80
C LEU A 205 -15.73 -8.20 15.01
N GLU A 206 -16.01 -9.50 15.00
CA GLU A 206 -15.58 -10.43 16.04
C GLU A 206 -14.05 -10.54 16.12
N TYR A 207 -13.38 -10.61 14.97
CA TYR A 207 -11.92 -10.63 14.88
C TYR A 207 -11.32 -9.36 15.52
N TYR A 208 -11.77 -8.17 15.14
CA TYR A 208 -11.24 -6.92 15.69
C TYR A 208 -11.59 -6.72 17.17
N ARG A 209 -12.79 -7.11 17.62
CA ARG A 209 -13.15 -7.08 19.05
C ARG A 209 -12.25 -7.98 19.88
N LYS A 210 -11.93 -9.17 19.36
CA LYS A 210 -10.98 -10.08 20.01
C LYS A 210 -9.59 -9.44 20.08
N ALA A 211 -9.10 -8.88 18.98
CA ALA A 211 -7.80 -8.21 18.93
C ALA A 211 -7.71 -7.04 19.93
N VAL A 212 -8.75 -6.19 20.02
CA VAL A 212 -8.87 -5.14 21.03
C VAL A 212 -8.76 -5.70 22.44
N LYS A 213 -9.59 -6.71 22.77
CA LYS A 213 -9.61 -7.31 24.12
C LYS A 213 -8.27 -7.93 24.49
N THR A 214 -7.63 -8.63 23.56
CA THR A 214 -6.29 -9.20 23.76
C THR A 214 -5.27 -8.10 24.04
N LEU A 215 -5.25 -7.04 23.23
CA LEU A 215 -4.29 -5.95 23.42
C LEU A 215 -4.51 -5.19 24.73
N GLU A 216 -5.76 -4.91 25.11
CA GLU A 216 -6.07 -4.27 26.40
C GLU A 216 -5.63 -5.14 27.59
N SER A 217 -5.69 -6.47 27.46
CA SER A 217 -5.24 -7.39 28.49
C SER A 217 -3.73 -7.53 28.57
N GLU A 218 -3.05 -7.63 27.43
CA GLU A 218 -1.59 -7.88 27.37
C GLU A 218 -0.76 -6.60 27.47
N SER A 219 -1.35 -5.46 27.11
CA SER A 219 -0.71 -4.15 27.09
C SER A 219 -1.65 -3.06 27.62
N PRO A 220 -2.04 -3.08 28.91
CA PRO A 220 -3.03 -2.13 29.46
C PRO A 220 -2.65 -0.65 29.29
N TRP A 221 -1.35 -0.35 29.14
CA TRP A 221 -0.84 0.99 28.92
C TRP A 221 -1.43 1.68 27.66
N VAL A 222 -1.94 0.92 26.68
CA VAL A 222 -2.53 1.48 25.45
C VAL A 222 -3.80 2.30 25.71
N LEU A 223 -4.50 2.04 26.82
CA LEU A 223 -5.77 2.67 27.18
C LEU A 223 -5.62 4.19 27.34
N ASP A 224 -4.53 4.61 28.00
CA ASP A 224 -4.24 6.01 28.32
C ASP A 224 -3.13 6.60 27.43
N TYR A 225 -2.69 5.84 26.41
CA TYR A 225 -1.53 6.24 25.63
C TYR A 225 -1.85 7.37 24.64
N SER A 226 -1.19 8.50 24.84
CA SER A 226 -1.29 9.66 23.94
C SER A 226 0.10 10.26 23.72
N PRO A 227 0.83 9.84 22.67
CA PRO A 227 2.16 10.36 22.40
C PRO A 227 2.07 11.79 21.86
N ASP A 228 3.04 12.63 22.22
CA ASP A 228 3.24 13.91 21.55
C ASP A 228 4.02 13.68 20.25
N LEU A 229 3.36 13.92 19.12
CA LEU A 229 3.94 13.77 17.78
C LEU A 229 4.49 15.10 17.23
N ASN A 230 4.27 16.21 17.94
CA ASN A 230 4.63 17.55 17.51
C ASN A 230 6.00 18.01 18.03
N VAL A 231 6.86 17.07 18.41
CA VAL A 231 8.23 17.35 18.84
C VAL A 231 9.04 17.85 17.64
N VAL A 232 9.41 19.13 17.65
CA VAL A 232 10.15 19.77 16.55
C VAL A 232 11.65 19.72 16.83
N SER A 233 12.43 19.31 15.82
CA SER A 233 13.89 19.44 15.85
C SER A 233 14.34 20.85 15.48
N GLU A 234 15.38 21.36 16.13
CA GLU A 234 15.98 22.65 15.75
C GLU A 234 16.50 22.61 14.31
N THR A 235 16.25 23.69 13.56
CA THR A 235 16.71 23.85 12.17
C THR A 235 17.50 25.13 12.02
N SER A 236 18.58 25.07 11.25
CA SER A 236 19.59 26.14 11.20
C SER A 236 19.32 27.17 10.10
N SER A 237 18.54 26.82 9.06
CA SER A 237 18.28 27.72 7.91
C SER A 237 16.87 27.57 7.33
N THR A 238 16.40 28.60 6.61
CA THR A 238 15.14 28.56 5.86
C THR A 238 15.13 27.46 4.80
N GLU A 239 16.28 27.23 4.15
CA GLU A 239 16.39 26.16 3.15
C GLU A 239 16.26 24.77 3.78
N GLU A 240 16.89 24.55 4.93
CA GLU A 240 16.75 23.30 5.67
C GLU A 240 15.30 23.05 6.11
N LYS A 241 14.58 24.09 6.55
CA LYS A 241 13.15 23.98 6.90
C LYS A 241 12.31 23.51 5.73
N LEU A 242 12.46 24.16 4.57
CA LEU A 242 11.76 23.76 3.34
C LEU A 242 12.09 22.33 2.92
N TYR A 243 13.35 21.92 3.05
CA TYR A 243 13.78 20.56 2.76
C TYR A 243 13.13 19.54 3.70
N ARG A 244 13.15 19.78 5.01
CA ARG A 244 12.58 18.84 5.98
C ARG A 244 11.07 18.75 5.86
N GLU A 245 10.37 19.87 5.64
CA GLU A 245 8.93 19.89 5.38
C GLU A 245 8.58 19.10 4.12
N TRP A 246 9.33 19.31 3.03
CA TRP A 246 9.16 18.53 1.81
C TRP A 246 9.38 17.03 2.04
N CYS A 247 10.44 16.64 2.76
CA CYS A 247 10.68 15.24 3.09
C CYS A 247 9.54 14.64 3.92
N LEU A 248 9.07 15.38 4.92
CA LEU A 248 8.03 14.95 5.85
C LEU A 248 6.70 14.71 5.13
N ASN A 249 6.29 15.65 4.27
CA ASN A 249 5.04 15.58 3.50
C ASN A 249 5.04 14.50 2.41
N ASN A 250 6.23 14.02 1.99
CA ASN A 250 6.37 12.98 0.98
C ASN A 250 6.80 11.63 1.56
N THR A 251 6.81 11.48 2.90
CA THR A 251 7.22 10.25 3.59
C THR A 251 8.63 9.78 3.18
N LEU A 252 9.59 10.70 3.19
CA LEU A 252 10.95 10.46 2.71
C LEU A 252 11.99 10.36 3.82
N PHE A 253 11.61 10.49 5.11
CA PHE A 253 12.55 10.20 6.19
C PHE A 253 12.70 8.69 6.38
N LEU A 254 13.94 8.22 6.63
CA LEU A 254 14.21 6.90 7.15
C LEU A 254 13.86 6.87 8.64
N ASN A 255 12.57 7.07 8.91
CA ASN A 255 11.97 7.12 10.22
C ASN A 255 10.58 6.49 10.14
N PRO A 256 10.36 5.34 10.80
CA PRO A 256 9.04 4.70 10.79
C PRO A 256 7.91 5.65 11.20
N LEU A 257 8.17 6.63 12.07
CA LEU A 257 7.13 7.58 12.46
C LEU A 257 6.66 8.48 11.30
N ASN A 258 7.44 8.63 10.22
CA ASN A 258 6.99 9.35 9.03
C ASN A 258 5.93 8.55 8.26
N ASP A 259 5.93 7.22 8.34
CA ASP A 259 4.93 6.36 7.70
C ASP A 259 3.52 6.60 8.25
N LEU A 260 3.44 7.14 9.48
CA LEU A 260 2.19 7.42 10.18
C LEU A 260 1.54 8.74 9.72
N GLY A 261 2.32 9.61 9.08
CA GLY A 261 1.90 10.94 8.63
C GLY A 261 2.99 11.99 8.80
N PRO A 262 2.72 13.24 8.39
CA PRO A 262 3.70 14.32 8.40
C PRO A 262 3.86 14.94 9.80
N TYR A 263 4.21 14.11 10.80
CA TYR A 263 4.39 14.54 12.18
C TYR A 263 5.81 15.07 12.44
N PRO A 264 5.99 16.25 13.06
CA PRO A 264 7.30 16.86 13.28
C PRO A 264 8.35 15.97 13.96
N ILE A 265 7.92 15.05 14.84
CA ILE A 265 8.80 14.07 15.50
C ILE A 265 9.58 13.21 14.50
N ALA A 266 9.09 13.05 13.27
CA ALA A 266 9.69 12.22 12.25
C ALA A 266 10.74 12.94 11.37
N THR A 267 11.09 14.19 11.67
CA THR A 267 11.92 15.06 10.80
C THR A 267 13.43 14.72 10.78
N HIS A 268 13.83 13.48 11.04
CA HIS A 268 15.21 13.01 11.07
C HIS A 268 15.29 11.52 10.71
N ASP A 269 16.49 10.98 10.46
CA ASP A 269 16.71 9.61 9.96
C ASP A 269 17.33 8.66 11.03
N PRO A 270 16.57 8.21 12.05
CA PRO A 270 17.11 7.38 13.14
C PRO A 270 17.32 5.91 12.74
N PHE A 271 16.90 5.50 11.55
CA PHE A 271 16.94 4.09 11.14
C PHE A 271 18.37 3.52 11.16
N ALA A 272 18.52 2.39 11.83
CA ALA A 272 19.77 1.71 12.14
C ALA A 272 19.57 0.19 12.05
N LEU A 273 20.67 -0.54 11.89
CA LEU A 273 20.65 -1.99 12.08
C LEU A 273 20.46 -2.30 13.57
N PRO A 274 19.77 -3.40 13.92
CA PRO A 274 19.70 -3.85 15.29
C PRO A 274 21.08 -4.32 15.79
N THR A 275 21.21 -4.54 17.09
CA THR A 275 22.41 -5.18 17.65
C THR A 275 22.61 -6.57 17.03
N MET A 276 23.84 -6.86 16.57
CA MET A 276 24.20 -8.13 15.92
C MET A 276 25.34 -8.82 16.66
N VAL A 277 25.30 -10.16 16.71
CA VAL A 277 26.45 -10.98 17.13
C VAL A 277 27.14 -11.50 15.87
N VAL A 278 28.39 -11.09 15.65
CA VAL A 278 29.17 -11.43 14.46
C VAL A 278 30.59 -11.84 14.83
N ASN A 279 31.25 -12.59 13.94
CA ASN A 279 32.68 -12.86 14.06
C ASN A 279 33.46 -11.54 14.09
N ARG A 280 34.51 -11.46 14.91
CA ARG A 280 35.33 -10.25 15.11
C ARG A 280 35.82 -9.64 13.80
N GLU A 281 36.16 -10.47 12.81
CA GLU A 281 36.63 -10.04 11.48
C GLU A 281 35.56 -9.29 10.67
N LYS A 282 34.27 -9.58 10.90
CA LYS A 282 33.14 -8.91 10.25
C LYS A 282 32.55 -7.78 11.11
N ALA A 283 33.11 -7.54 12.30
CA ALA A 283 32.66 -6.47 13.18
C ALA A 283 32.77 -5.12 12.43
N GLY A 284 31.71 -4.32 12.49
CA GLY A 284 31.65 -3.02 11.82
C GLY A 284 31.37 -3.04 10.31
N SER A 285 31.61 -4.16 9.61
CA SER A 285 31.41 -4.23 8.14
C SER A 285 29.95 -3.98 7.74
N TYR A 286 29.01 -4.62 8.43
CA TYR A 286 27.57 -4.46 8.18
C TYR A 286 27.09 -3.03 8.43
N HIS A 287 27.53 -2.41 9.53
CA HIS A 287 27.15 -1.04 9.87
C HIS A 287 27.79 -0.03 8.91
N SER A 288 29.03 -0.26 8.48
CA SER A 288 29.69 0.57 7.47
C SER A 288 28.94 0.54 6.14
N PHE A 289 28.59 -0.66 5.65
CA PHE A 289 27.83 -0.82 4.41
C PHE A 289 26.43 -0.20 4.52
N PHE A 290 25.76 -0.40 5.65
CA PHE A 290 24.45 0.21 5.89
C PHE A 290 24.51 1.75 5.98
N ASN A 291 25.55 2.31 6.61
CA ASN A 291 25.78 3.75 6.63
C ASN A 291 25.97 4.31 5.21
N GLN A 292 26.66 3.57 4.34
CA GLN A 292 26.80 3.94 2.94
C GLN A 292 25.44 3.95 2.22
N ILE A 293 24.64 2.89 2.34
CA ILE A 293 23.27 2.82 1.78
C ILE A 293 22.43 4.01 2.25
N LYS A 294 22.46 4.31 3.56
CA LYS A 294 21.73 5.46 4.12
C LYS A 294 22.20 6.79 3.53
N GLN A 295 23.51 6.99 3.43
CA GLN A 295 24.05 8.25 2.90
C GLN A 295 23.72 8.42 1.41
N GLU A 296 23.74 7.34 0.64
CA GLU A 296 23.33 7.33 -0.77
C GLU A 296 21.82 7.64 -0.91
N TYR A 297 20.96 7.04 -0.08
CA TYR A 297 19.53 7.37 -0.03
C TYR A 297 19.30 8.85 0.28
N ILE A 298 19.94 9.36 1.33
CA ILE A 298 19.85 10.77 1.72
C ILE A 298 20.33 11.68 0.57
N SER A 299 21.39 11.28 -0.14
CA SER A 299 21.89 12.00 -1.30
C SER A 299 20.88 12.01 -2.45
N ALA A 300 20.26 10.87 -2.77
CA ALA A 300 19.19 10.78 -3.76
C ALA A 300 18.02 11.71 -3.41
N ARG A 301 17.59 11.71 -2.14
CA ARG A 301 16.53 12.57 -1.60
C ARG A 301 16.86 14.06 -1.76
N VAL A 302 18.10 14.48 -1.46
CA VAL A 302 18.55 15.87 -1.64
C VAL A 302 18.56 16.26 -3.12
N PHE A 303 19.02 15.39 -4.01
CA PHE A 303 19.01 15.66 -5.45
C PHE A 303 17.58 15.82 -6.00
N LEU A 304 16.65 14.99 -5.56
CA LEU A 304 15.23 15.14 -5.89
C LEU A 304 14.70 16.49 -5.39
N PHE A 305 14.93 16.83 -4.12
CA PHE A 305 14.49 18.12 -3.56
C PHE A 305 15.00 19.31 -4.37
N LYS A 306 16.29 19.33 -4.73
CA LYS A 306 16.88 20.38 -5.59
C LYS A 306 16.17 20.45 -6.94
N GLY A 307 15.98 19.31 -7.60
CA GLY A 307 15.29 19.24 -8.89
C GLY A 307 13.82 19.70 -8.85
N PHE A 308 13.11 19.49 -7.72
CA PHE A 308 11.74 19.99 -7.55
C PHE A 308 11.68 21.48 -7.18
N LYS A 309 12.64 21.99 -6.40
CA LYS A 309 12.68 23.38 -5.93
C LYS A 309 13.18 24.37 -6.99
N GLU A 310 14.11 23.95 -7.83
CA GLU A 310 14.72 24.81 -8.86
C GLU A 310 13.70 25.13 -9.96
N HIS A 311 13.16 26.34 -9.99
CA HIS A 311 12.29 26.81 -11.10
C HIS A 311 12.96 27.86 -12.00
N SER A 312 14.05 28.47 -11.53
CA SER A 312 14.85 29.43 -12.29
C SER A 312 16.04 28.76 -12.96
N GLN A 313 16.61 29.42 -13.97
CA GLN A 313 17.81 28.94 -14.64
C GLN A 313 18.97 28.84 -13.63
N HIS A 314 19.54 27.65 -13.50
CA HIS A 314 20.71 27.42 -12.67
C HIS A 314 21.94 28.16 -13.24
N TYR A 315 22.84 28.65 -12.39
CA TYR A 315 24.00 29.42 -12.86
C TYR A 315 24.92 28.60 -13.79
N ALA A 316 25.01 27.28 -13.59
CA ALA A 316 25.77 26.38 -14.45
C ALA A 316 25.13 26.16 -15.83
N ASP A 317 23.84 26.49 -16.00
CA ASP A 317 23.18 26.47 -17.31
C ASP A 317 23.41 27.77 -18.10
N LYS A 318 24.02 28.80 -17.49
CA LYS A 318 24.29 30.07 -18.18
C LYS A 318 25.42 29.88 -19.18
N HIS A 319 25.27 30.49 -20.36
CA HIS A 319 26.26 30.45 -21.44
C HIS A 319 26.59 29.03 -21.96
N VAL A 320 25.68 28.06 -21.75
CA VAL A 320 25.78 26.73 -22.36
C VAL A 320 25.05 26.76 -23.70
N LEU A 321 25.78 26.58 -24.80
CA LEU A 321 25.19 26.44 -26.12
C LEU A 321 24.42 25.11 -26.21
N LYS A 322 23.11 25.18 -26.46
CA LYS A 322 22.21 24.03 -26.64
C LYS A 322 21.45 24.23 -27.95
N PHE A 323 21.27 23.16 -28.70
CA PHE A 323 20.45 23.18 -29.91
C PHE A 323 19.04 22.69 -29.57
N GLU A 324 18.01 23.44 -29.99
CA GLU A 324 16.61 23.04 -29.85
C GLU A 324 16.25 22.06 -30.98
N MET A 325 15.85 20.85 -30.62
CA MET A 325 15.57 19.77 -31.56
C MET A 325 14.07 19.60 -31.85
N LEU A 326 13.20 20.45 -31.29
CA LEU A 326 11.73 20.42 -31.42
C LEU A 326 11.10 19.10 -30.92
N ASP A 327 11.81 18.37 -30.07
CA ASP A 327 11.38 17.11 -29.47
C ASP A 327 10.80 17.31 -28.05
N SER A 328 10.62 18.56 -27.63
CA SER A 328 10.19 18.94 -26.27
C SER A 328 11.13 18.45 -25.16
N SER A 329 12.37 18.10 -25.49
CA SER A 329 13.38 17.72 -24.50
C SER A 329 13.80 18.92 -23.65
N VAL A 330 13.93 18.70 -22.34
CA VAL A 330 14.39 19.74 -21.41
C VAL A 330 15.78 19.37 -20.90
N HIS A 331 16.77 20.18 -21.25
CA HIS A 331 18.15 20.03 -20.79
C HIS A 331 18.50 21.13 -19.81
N SER A 332 18.58 20.82 -18.52
CA SER A 332 18.92 21.76 -17.45
C SER A 332 19.53 21.04 -16.25
N MET A 333 20.25 21.78 -15.40
CA MET A 333 20.77 21.26 -14.14
C MET A 333 19.67 20.67 -13.26
N ARG A 334 18.49 21.29 -13.26
CA ARG A 334 17.28 20.78 -12.61
C ARG A 334 16.94 19.35 -13.03
N VAL A 335 16.90 19.11 -14.34
CA VAL A 335 16.61 17.78 -14.91
C VAL A 335 17.71 16.79 -14.55
N GLU A 336 18.97 17.21 -14.57
CA GLU A 336 20.09 16.35 -14.18
C GLU A 336 20.11 16.02 -12.67
N HIS A 337 19.66 16.95 -11.81
CA HIS A 337 19.41 16.66 -10.39
C HIS A 337 18.35 15.56 -10.22
N LEU A 338 17.20 15.66 -10.91
CA LEU A 338 16.16 14.62 -10.86
C LEU A 338 16.69 13.26 -11.36
N LYS A 339 17.32 13.23 -12.54
CA LYS A 339 17.91 11.99 -13.11
C LYS A 339 18.94 11.37 -12.18
N THR A 340 19.76 12.20 -11.52
CA THR A 340 20.77 11.72 -10.58
C THR A 340 20.12 11.12 -9.33
N GLY A 341 19.09 11.79 -8.78
CA GLY A 341 18.29 11.25 -7.68
C GLY A 341 17.71 9.87 -8.01
N PHE A 342 17.06 9.74 -9.18
CA PHE A 342 16.52 8.45 -9.64
C PHE A 342 17.58 7.38 -9.87
N ARG A 343 18.73 7.71 -10.48
CA ARG A 343 19.82 6.75 -10.68
C ARG A 343 20.37 6.21 -9.36
N ILE A 344 20.59 7.08 -8.39
CA ILE A 344 21.06 6.66 -7.07
C ILE A 344 20.00 5.78 -6.40
N ALA A 345 18.74 6.22 -6.37
CA ALA A 345 17.64 5.43 -5.79
C ALA A 345 17.50 4.04 -6.44
N TYR A 346 17.61 3.96 -7.78
CA TYR A 346 17.58 2.69 -8.49
C TYR A 346 18.75 1.78 -8.10
N SER A 347 19.97 2.33 -8.02
CA SER A 347 21.15 1.57 -7.61
C SER A 347 21.11 1.05 -6.16
N LEU A 348 20.22 1.58 -5.32
CA LEU A 348 20.01 1.07 -3.96
C LEU A 348 19.24 -0.25 -3.95
N PHE A 349 18.37 -0.51 -4.93
CA PHE A 349 17.61 -1.76 -4.99
C PHE A 349 18.51 -2.98 -5.21
N ASP A 350 19.68 -2.81 -5.84
CA ASP A 350 20.65 -3.91 -5.99
C ASP A 350 21.38 -4.24 -4.67
N LYS A 351 21.24 -3.40 -3.63
CA LYS A 351 21.97 -3.48 -2.36
C LYS A 351 21.10 -3.94 -1.18
N VAL A 352 19.78 -3.95 -1.35
CA VAL A 352 18.75 -4.30 -0.36
C VAL A 352 18.03 -5.54 -0.86
#